data_AF-A0A6A5G4T7-F1
#
_entry.id   AF-A0A6A5G4T7-F1
#
_cell.length_a   1.000
_cell.length_b   1.000
_cell.length_c   1.000
_cell.angle_alpha   90.00
_cell.angle_beta   90.00
_cell.angle_gamma   90.00
#
_symmetry.space_group_name_H-M   'P 1'
#
loop_
_entity.id
_entity.type
_entity.pdbx_description
1 polymer ?
#
loop_
_entity_poly.entity_id
_entity_poly.type
_entity_poly.pdbx_seq_one_letter_code
_entity_poly.pdbx_strand_id
1 'polypeptide(L)'
;MLISGISATQSTVECVNNGLRIHGTVESEEVIQLNSIQREGSLRITNNKTTIRDIRVQLIEIQLHCFKETIVFTQDVEVKAHTPRVQRIEGTMTLRVP
;
A
#
# COMPACT_ATOMS: atom_id res chain seq x y z
N MET A 1 -19.79 11.30 -19.40
CA MET A 1 -19.31 9.95 -19.06
C MET A 1 -19.55 9.74 -17.58
N LEU A 2 -20.63 9.08 -17.21
CA LEU A 2 -20.96 8.74 -15.82
C LEU A 2 -20.38 7.35 -15.56
N ILE A 3 -19.26 7.28 -14.87
CA ILE A 3 -18.71 6.00 -14.40
C ILE A 3 -19.33 5.77 -13.02
N SER A 4 -20.43 5.04 -12.99
CA SER A 4 -21.02 4.54 -11.75
C SER A 4 -20.20 3.33 -11.30
N GLY A 5 -19.31 3.55 -10.33
CA GLY A 5 -18.54 2.51 -9.68
C GLY A 5 -19.47 1.52 -8.97
N ILE A 6 -19.19 0.23 -9.16
CA ILE A 6 -19.90 -0.87 -8.50
C ILE A 6 -19.41 -0.89 -7.05
N SER A 7 -20.29 -0.58 -6.09
CA SER A 7 -20.02 -0.77 -4.67
C SER A 7 -20.47 -2.20 -4.32
N ALA A 8 -19.52 -3.03 -3.92
CA ALA A 8 -19.79 -4.32 -3.32
C ALA A 8 -19.92 -4.07 -1.81
N THR A 9 -21.13 -4.24 -1.28
CA THR A 9 -21.43 -4.00 0.12
C THR A 9 -21.35 -5.34 0.87
N GLN A 10 -20.50 -5.43 1.90
CA GLN A 10 -20.49 -6.56 2.82
C GLN A 10 -20.70 -6.03 4.24
N SER A 11 -21.77 -6.47 4.90
CA SER A 11 -22.07 -6.08 6.28
C SER A 11 -21.87 -7.26 7.22
N THR A 12 -21.07 -7.05 8.28
CA THR A 12 -20.84 -8.01 9.36
C THR A 12 -21.51 -7.50 10.63
N VAL A 13 -22.01 -8.42 11.45
CA VAL A 13 -22.64 -8.09 12.74
C VAL A 13 -21.87 -8.80 13.84
N GLU A 14 -21.25 -8.03 14.72
CA GLU A 14 -20.59 -8.56 15.91
C GLU A 14 -21.48 -8.32 17.14
N CYS A 15 -21.76 -9.37 17.89
CA CYS A 15 -22.57 -9.32 19.11
C CYS A 15 -21.69 -9.61 20.32
N VAL A 16 -21.54 -8.64 21.22
CA VAL A 16 -20.83 -8.81 22.49
C VAL A 16 -21.85 -8.92 23.63
N ASN A 17 -21.82 -10.04 24.35
CA ASN A 17 -22.67 -10.28 25.51
C ASN A 17 -21.86 -10.19 26.80
N ASN A 18 -22.04 -9.09 27.54
CA ASN A 18 -21.36 -8.85 28.82
C ASN A 18 -22.28 -9.08 30.04
N GLY A 19 -23.32 -9.93 29.91
CA GLY A 19 -24.19 -10.35 31.02
C GLY A 19 -25.21 -9.31 31.50
N LEU A 20 -25.01 -8.02 31.26
CA LEU A 20 -25.94 -6.94 31.63
C LEU A 20 -26.61 -6.24 30.43
N ARG A 21 -25.98 -6.28 29.25
CA ARG A 21 -26.49 -5.76 27.96
C ARG A 21 -25.85 -6.52 26.80
N ILE A 22 -26.62 -6.72 25.73
CA ILE A 22 -26.13 -7.17 24.42
C ILE A 22 -25.88 -5.92 23.59
N HIS A 23 -24.64 -5.71 23.16
CA HIS A 23 -24.28 -4.67 22.20
C HIS A 23 -23.97 -5.32 20.86
N GLY A 24 -24.62 -4.83 19.79
CA GLY A 24 -24.34 -5.23 18.43
C GLY A 24 -23.66 -4.09 17.68
N THR A 25 -22.55 -4.36 17.02
CA THR A 25 -21.91 -3.45 16.06
C THR A 25 -22.17 -3.98 14.65
N VAL A 26 -22.59 -3.09 13.76
CA VAL A 26 -22.70 -3.39 12.33
C VAL A 26 -21.53 -2.70 11.65
N GLU A 27 -20.65 -3.48 11.06
CA GLU A 27 -19.56 -2.99 10.24
C GLU A 27 -19.90 -3.23 8.78
N SER A 28 -19.58 -2.27 7.91
CA SER A 28 -19.81 -2.36 6.49
C SER A 28 -18.54 -2.01 5.76
N GLU A 29 -18.10 -2.90 4.88
CA GLU A 29 -16.97 -2.66 3.99
C GLU A 29 -17.46 -2.18 2.63
N GLU A 30 -16.82 -1.14 2.11
CA GLU A 30 -17.15 -0.51 0.84
C GLU A 30 -15.88 -0.25 0.03
N VAL A 31 -15.87 -0.69 -1.23
CA VAL A 31 -14.79 -0.37 -2.17
C VAL A 31 -15.13 0.93 -2.90
N ILE A 32 -14.36 1.98 -2.64
CA ILE A 32 -14.52 3.29 -3.28
C ILE A 32 -13.55 3.41 -4.45
N GLN A 33 -14.09 3.50 -5.67
CA GLN A 33 -13.28 3.87 -6.83
C GLN A 33 -13.06 5.39 -6.87
N LEU A 34 -11.80 5.79 -6.87
CA LEU A 34 -11.42 7.20 -6.98
C LEU A 34 -11.54 7.66 -8.42
N ASN A 35 -12.06 8.89 -8.61
CA ASN A 35 -12.07 9.56 -9.90
C ASN A 35 -10.63 9.76 -10.41
N SER A 36 -10.34 9.44 -11.66
CA SER A 36 -8.98 9.52 -12.22
C SER A 36 -8.43 10.94 -12.36
N ILE A 37 -9.29 11.96 -12.50
CA ILE A 37 -8.92 13.36 -12.69
C ILE A 37 -8.67 14.01 -11.33
N GLN A 38 -9.63 13.91 -10.41
CA GLN A 38 -9.58 14.59 -9.10
C GLN A 38 -8.96 13.73 -7.99
N ARG A 39 -8.78 12.43 -8.25
CA ARG A 39 -8.34 11.42 -7.28
C ARG A 39 -9.18 11.41 -6.01
N GLU A 40 -10.47 11.71 -6.16
CA GLU A 40 -11.46 11.80 -5.08
C GLU A 40 -12.54 10.74 -5.28
N GLY A 41 -13.03 10.17 -4.19
CA GLY A 41 -14.22 9.32 -4.14
C GLY A 41 -15.15 9.77 -3.01
N SER A 42 -16.44 9.51 -3.16
CA SER A 42 -17.45 9.86 -2.16
C SER A 42 -18.33 8.65 -1.84
N LEU A 43 -18.63 8.45 -0.56
CA LEU A 43 -19.56 7.46 -0.05
C LEU A 43 -20.69 8.17 0.69
N ARG A 44 -21.93 7.95 0.23
CA ARG A 44 -23.13 8.51 0.87
C ARG A 44 -23.89 7.42 1.61
N ILE A 45 -24.01 7.59 2.92
CA ILE A 45 -24.78 6.71 3.80
C ILE A 45 -26.19 7.26 3.93
N THR A 46 -27.18 6.45 3.57
CA THR A 46 -28.59 6.81 3.64
C THR A 46 -29.36 5.82 4.51
N ASN A 47 -30.38 6.31 5.21
CA ASN A 47 -31.36 5.49 5.92
C ASN A 47 -32.75 6.05 5.61
N ASN A 48 -33.65 5.18 5.15
CA ASN A 48 -35.02 5.56 4.81
C ASN A 48 -35.08 6.81 3.90
N LYS A 49 -34.25 6.84 2.85
CA LYS A 49 -34.11 7.94 1.88
C LYS A 49 -33.57 9.26 2.45
N THR A 50 -33.22 9.30 3.73
CA THR A 50 -32.55 10.44 4.37
C THR A 50 -31.05 10.21 4.35
N THR A 51 -30.28 11.22 3.93
CA THR A 51 -28.82 11.15 4.01
C THR A 51 -28.38 11.35 5.46
N ILE A 52 -27.73 10.35 6.05
CA ILE A 52 -27.20 10.45 7.41
C ILE A 52 -25.80 11.04 7.38
N ARG A 53 -24.98 10.60 6.41
CA ARG A 53 -23.57 11.00 6.34
C ARG A 53 -23.07 10.95 4.90
N ASP A 54 -22.18 11.88 4.58
CA ASP A 54 -21.44 11.93 3.33
C ASP A 54 -19.95 11.90 3.68
N ILE A 55 -19.22 10.92 3.17
CA ILE A 55 -17.80 10.70 3.43
C ILE A 55 -17.06 10.94 2.12
N ARG A 56 -16.05 11.81 2.13
CA ARG A 56 -15.23 12.11 0.96
C ARG A 56 -13.80 11.72 1.25
N VAL A 57 -13.19 11.01 0.31
CA VAL A 57 -11.81 10.53 0.40
C VAL A 57 -11.06 11.08 -0.78
N GLN A 58 -9.91 11.72 -0.53
CA GLN A 58 -9.02 12.23 -1.55
C GLN A 58 -7.66 11.59 -1.41
N LEU A 59 -7.14 11.06 -2.51
CA LEU A 59 -5.77 10.56 -2.56
C LEU A 59 -4.81 11.75 -2.71
N ILE A 60 -4.04 11.99 -1.65
CA ILE A 60 -3.05 13.07 -1.58
C ILE A 60 -1.75 12.66 -2.27
N GLU A 61 -1.16 11.53 -1.85
CA GLU A 61 0.11 11.03 -2.35
C GLU A 61 0.15 9.49 -2.29
N ILE A 62 0.90 8.88 -3.22
CA ILE A 62 1.29 7.47 -3.14
C ILE A 62 2.79 7.44 -2.85
N GLN A 63 3.16 6.93 -1.68
CA GLN A 63 4.56 6.78 -1.30
C GLN A 63 5.02 5.35 -1.59
N LEU A 64 6.01 5.24 -2.49
CA LEU A 64 6.65 3.97 -2.80
C LEU A 64 7.96 3.88 -2.04
N HIS A 65 8.01 2.98 -1.05
CA HIS A 65 9.23 2.70 -0.31
C HIS A 65 10.01 1.59 -0.99
N CYS A 66 11.24 1.89 -1.42
CA CYS A 66 12.17 0.87 -1.90
C CYS A 66 12.88 0.22 -0.72
N PHE A 67 12.69 -1.08 -0.56
CA PHE A 67 13.45 -1.90 0.38
C PHE A 67 14.50 -2.69 -0.42
N LYS A 68 15.79 -2.42 -0.16
CA LYS A 68 16.89 -3.07 -0.87
C LYS A 68 17.11 -4.47 -0.29
N GLU A 69 16.90 -5.51 -1.09
CA GLU A 69 17.17 -6.89 -0.69
C GLU A 69 18.67 -7.22 -0.69
N THR A 70 19.45 -6.60 -1.59
CA THR A 70 20.89 -6.83 -1.71
C THR A 70 21.57 -5.53 -2.11
N ILE A 71 22.74 -5.27 -1.50
CA ILE A 71 23.59 -4.14 -1.86
C ILE A 71 24.94 -4.70 -2.28
N VAL A 72 25.33 -4.41 -3.51
CA VAL A 72 26.62 -4.83 -4.07
C VAL A 72 27.57 -3.64 -4.03
N PHE A 73 28.76 -3.86 -3.48
CA PHE A 73 29.85 -2.91 -3.48
C PHE A 73 30.93 -3.42 -4.44
N THR A 74 31.27 -2.63 -5.44
CA THR A 74 32.38 -2.91 -6.36
C THR A 74 33.54 -1.99 -6.02
N GLN A 75 34.76 -2.52 -6.07
CA GLN A 75 35.97 -1.72 -5.95
C GLN A 75 36.94 -2.11 -7.05
N ASP A 76 37.52 -1.11 -7.69
CA ASP A 76 38.62 -1.30 -8.62
C ASP A 76 39.88 -1.71 -7.85
N VAL A 77 40.40 -2.91 -8.14
CA VAL A 77 41.63 -3.42 -7.54
C VAL A 77 42.70 -3.55 -8.62
N GLU A 78 43.82 -2.87 -8.42
CA GLU A 78 45.03 -3.07 -9.23
C GLU A 78 45.92 -4.13 -8.58
N VAL A 79 46.02 -5.30 -9.22
CA VAL A 79 46.89 -6.38 -8.75
C VAL A 79 48.21 -6.32 -9.52
N LYS A 80 49.31 -6.06 -8.82
CA LYS A 80 50.66 -6.22 -9.39
C LYS A 80 51.05 -7.70 -9.40
N ALA A 81 51.03 -8.31 -10.59
CA ALA A 81 51.61 -9.63 -10.80
C ALA A 81 53.15 -9.55 -10.86
N HIS A 82 53.84 -10.55 -10.32
CA HIS A 82 55.31 -10.70 -10.44
C HIS A 82 55.76 -11.20 -11.83
N THR A 83 54.97 -10.94 -12.86
CA THR A 83 55.28 -11.22 -14.27
C THR A 83 55.19 -9.91 -15.04
N PRO A 84 55.90 -9.74 -16.17
CA PRO A 84 56.03 -8.45 -16.86
C PRO A 84 54.72 -7.89 -17.46
N ARG A 85 53.57 -8.50 -17.19
CA ARG A 85 52.24 -8.05 -17.63
C ARG A 85 51.36 -7.77 -16.42
N VAL A 86 51.04 -6.49 -16.21
CA VAL A 86 49.99 -6.08 -15.26
C VAL A 86 48.64 -6.53 -15.82
N GLN A 87 47.84 -7.23 -15.02
CA GLN A 87 46.45 -7.58 -15.34
C GLN A 87 45.53 -6.80 -14.39
N ARG A 88 44.55 -6.07 -14.94
CA ARG A 88 43.48 -5.45 -14.15
C ARG A 88 42.42 -6.52 -13.89
N ILE A 89 42.09 -6.77 -12.62
CA ILE A 89 41.06 -7.73 -12.22
C ILE A 89 39.99 -6.94 -11.47
N GLU A 90 38.76 -6.95 -11.97
CA GLU A 90 37.62 -6.33 -11.29
C GLU A 90 37.08 -7.29 -10.21
N GLY A 91 36.97 -6.82 -8.97
CA GLY A 91 36.43 -7.58 -7.84
C GLY A 91 35.08 -7.03 -7.40
N THR A 92 34.09 -7.91 -7.23
CA THR A 92 32.74 -7.55 -6.77
C THR A 92 32.48 -8.16 -5.40
N MET A 93 32.11 -7.34 -4.40
CA MET A 93 31.74 -7.80 -3.06
C MET A 93 30.22 -7.61 -2.85
N THR A 94 29.50 -8.70 -2.65
CA THR A 94 28.04 -8.68 -2.46
C THR A 94 27.72 -8.79 -0.97
N LEU A 95 26.96 -7.82 -0.43
CA LEU A 95 26.41 -7.88 0.93
C LEU A 95 24.89 -8.06 0.86
N ARG A 96 24.36 -9.10 1.50
CA ARG A 96 22.92 -9.19 1.75
C ARG A 96 22.56 -8.26 2.89
N VAL A 97 21.51 -7.49 2.70
CA VAL A 97 20.92 -6.68 3.78
C VAL A 97 19.97 -7.61 4.56
N PRO A 98 20.06 -7.66 5.90
CA PRO A 98 19.14 -8.45 6.72
C PRO A 98 17.69 -7.95 6.64
#